data_AF-A0A9P5N202-F1
#
_entry.id   AF-A0A9P5N202-F1
#
_cell.length_a   1.000
_cell.length_b   1.000
_cell.length_c   1.000
_cell.angle_alpha   90.00
_cell.angle_beta   90.00
_cell.angle_gamma   90.00
#
_symmetry.space_group_name_H-M   'P 1'
#
loop_
_entity.id
_entity.type
_entity.pdbx_description
1 polymer ?
#
loop_
_entity_poly.entity_id
_entity_poly.type
_entity_poly.pdbx_seq_one_letter_code
_entity_poly.pdbx_strand_id
1 'polypeptide(L)'
;MTEIPRRNVHVFSSANGTEVAGFFQHGGVSISTFVGWINEVCYIPVEWALYPCKSDNNRAVGGGELDSRSGNDIQPGRYVIRTRPPESLQVSVYLTTDVPRTRAYSVNHTSTPHETNFVTRVRSRDSRCCIGGHLVAGEDYTGFEAAHIFPLSETDLWNDLNYKRFIEDDQIAPGFELNSVQQGFLCSSAEHRMFDNYSIGVNPDDNYRIYDYVGRDHNRSPHGKTFYRNPNEHQRYLPSADLLRDHFRQCVLRHVKGAGESNEPQRRFDPDIDLHAGGFNLTTGSWWSGSEGKRQLEAELAGRLWGMAATRNQICEVGEVR
;
A
#
# COMPACT_ATOMS: atom_id res chain seq x y z
N MET A 1 -20.54 -21.72 3.03
CA MET A 1 -19.93 -20.58 2.32
C MET A 1 -18.52 -20.99 1.98
N THR A 2 -18.16 -21.02 0.70
CA THR A 2 -16.77 -21.23 0.27
C THR A 2 -15.97 -19.98 0.62
N GLU A 3 -14.96 -20.14 1.46
CA GLU A 3 -14.05 -19.07 1.85
C GLU A 3 -13.30 -18.55 0.62
N ILE A 4 -13.24 -17.22 0.44
CA ILE A 4 -12.45 -16.62 -0.65
C ILE A 4 -10.98 -16.74 -0.26
N PRO A 5 -10.13 -17.40 -1.07
CA PRO A 5 -8.72 -17.55 -0.73
C PRO A 5 -8.01 -16.19 -0.77
N ARG A 6 -7.00 -16.01 0.07
CA ARG A 6 -6.20 -14.76 0.10
C ARG A 6 -5.41 -14.52 -1.19
N ARG A 7 -5.02 -15.59 -1.89
CA ARG A 7 -4.26 -15.58 -3.15
C ARG A 7 -4.80 -16.66 -4.08
N ASN A 8 -4.65 -16.46 -5.37
CA ASN A 8 -5.01 -17.45 -6.40
C ASN A 8 -3.93 -17.58 -7.50
N VAL A 9 -2.89 -16.75 -7.47
CA VAL A 9 -1.65 -16.88 -8.24
C VAL A 9 -0.51 -17.17 -7.27
N HIS A 10 0.25 -18.23 -7.52
CA HIS A 10 1.40 -18.63 -6.70
C HIS A 10 2.62 -18.88 -7.57
N VAL A 11 3.79 -18.44 -7.13
CA VAL A 11 5.06 -18.60 -7.82
C VAL A 11 6.06 -19.28 -6.90
N PHE A 12 6.66 -20.35 -7.39
CA PHE A 12 7.58 -21.19 -6.63
C PHE A 12 9.00 -21.15 -7.18
N SER A 13 9.97 -21.28 -6.27
CA SER A 13 11.36 -21.54 -6.61
C SER A 13 11.52 -22.97 -7.10
N SER A 14 12.08 -23.16 -8.30
CA SER A 14 12.35 -24.51 -8.83
C SER A 14 13.41 -25.29 -8.04
N ALA A 15 14.29 -24.59 -7.32
CA ALA A 15 15.36 -25.21 -6.53
C ALA A 15 14.84 -25.95 -5.29
N ASN A 16 13.85 -25.39 -4.59
CA ASN A 16 13.39 -25.90 -3.29
C ASN A 16 11.86 -26.00 -3.13
N GLY A 17 11.07 -25.51 -4.08
CA GLY A 17 9.60 -25.55 -4.04
C GLY A 17 8.96 -24.51 -3.10
N THR A 18 9.75 -23.60 -2.53
CA THR A 18 9.25 -22.53 -1.67
C THR A 18 8.50 -21.47 -2.48
N GLU A 19 7.40 -20.96 -1.94
CA GLU A 19 6.65 -19.84 -2.54
C GLU A 19 7.46 -18.54 -2.41
N VAL A 20 7.78 -17.93 -3.55
CA VAL A 20 8.62 -16.72 -3.65
C VAL A 20 7.83 -15.50 -4.08
N ALA A 21 6.69 -15.69 -4.72
CA ALA A 21 5.75 -14.62 -5.00
C ALA A 21 4.32 -15.15 -5.17
N GLY A 22 3.32 -14.28 -5.10
CA GLY A 22 1.93 -14.63 -5.40
C GLY A 22 1.00 -13.50 -5.03
N PHE A 23 -0.23 -13.48 -5.52
CA PHE A 23 -1.23 -12.46 -5.18
C PHE A 23 -2.64 -12.98 -5.50
N PHE A 24 -3.67 -12.16 -5.23
CA PHE A 24 -5.00 -12.43 -5.75
C PHE A 24 -5.24 -11.68 -7.07
N GLN A 25 -5.35 -12.42 -8.15
CA GLN A 25 -5.73 -11.94 -9.47
C GLN A 25 -7.25 -11.79 -9.56
N HIS A 26 -7.72 -10.57 -9.79
CA HIS A 26 -9.12 -10.24 -10.11
C HIS A 26 -9.40 -10.18 -11.63
N GLY A 27 -8.36 -10.33 -12.46
CA GLY A 27 -8.37 -10.08 -13.90
C GLY A 27 -7.77 -8.71 -14.22
N GLY A 28 -7.08 -8.59 -15.35
CA GLY A 28 -6.47 -7.34 -15.82
C GLY A 28 -5.08 -7.02 -15.26
N VAL A 29 -4.43 -7.95 -14.56
CA VAL A 29 -2.97 -7.88 -14.31
C VAL A 29 -2.27 -8.69 -15.40
N SER A 30 -1.51 -8.02 -16.27
CA SER A 30 -0.76 -8.68 -17.35
C SER A 30 0.43 -9.48 -16.81
N ILE A 31 0.91 -10.42 -17.62
CA ILE A 31 2.15 -11.16 -17.37
C ILE A 31 3.33 -10.18 -17.23
N SER A 32 3.41 -9.16 -18.09
CA SER A 32 4.48 -8.15 -18.03
C SER A 32 4.47 -7.36 -16.72
N THR A 33 3.30 -6.93 -16.25
CA THR A 33 3.15 -6.23 -14.96
C THR A 33 3.56 -7.14 -13.81
N PHE A 34 3.12 -8.40 -13.81
CA PHE A 34 3.46 -9.33 -12.74
C PHE A 34 4.94 -9.68 -12.70
N VAL A 35 5.60 -9.83 -13.86
CA VAL A 35 7.06 -9.99 -13.95
C VAL A 35 7.77 -8.77 -13.35
N GLY A 36 7.27 -7.56 -13.60
CA GLY A 36 7.75 -6.34 -12.95
C GLY A 36 7.71 -6.44 -11.42
N TRP A 37 6.59 -6.88 -10.86
CA TRP A 37 6.47 -7.07 -9.41
C TRP A 37 7.41 -8.14 -8.86
N ILE A 38 7.64 -9.24 -9.60
CA ILE A 38 8.61 -10.27 -9.20
C ILE A 38 10.02 -9.67 -9.13
N ASN A 39 10.41 -8.84 -10.10
CA ASN A 39 11.72 -8.18 -10.09
C ASN A 39 11.90 -7.20 -8.91
N GLU A 40 10.82 -6.64 -8.37
CA GLU A 40 10.87 -5.80 -7.16
C GLU A 40 11.09 -6.61 -5.88
N VAL A 41 10.58 -7.84 -5.81
CA VAL A 41 10.57 -8.64 -4.57
C VAL A 41 11.60 -9.77 -4.56
N CYS A 42 12.14 -10.13 -5.72
CA CYS A 42 13.11 -11.21 -5.91
C CYS A 42 14.38 -10.72 -6.62
N TYR A 43 15.52 -11.21 -6.17
CA TYR A 43 16.78 -11.17 -6.89
C TYR A 43 17.06 -12.55 -7.51
N ILE A 44 17.26 -12.59 -8.83
CA ILE A 44 17.51 -13.80 -9.61
C ILE A 44 18.73 -13.54 -10.50
N PRO A 45 19.89 -14.18 -10.24
CA PRO A 45 21.17 -13.82 -10.89
C PRO A 45 21.34 -14.38 -12.32
N VAL A 46 20.24 -14.75 -12.97
CA VAL A 46 20.21 -15.39 -14.29
C VAL A 46 18.99 -14.91 -15.07
N GLU A 47 19.02 -15.04 -16.40
CA GLU A 47 17.81 -14.87 -17.20
C GLU A 47 16.79 -15.95 -16.85
N TRP A 48 15.55 -15.52 -16.61
CA TRP A 48 14.49 -16.38 -16.10
C TRP A 48 13.16 -16.12 -16.81
N ALA A 49 12.25 -17.09 -16.69
CA ALA A 49 10.87 -16.95 -17.11
C ALA A 49 9.91 -17.72 -16.20
N LEU A 50 8.62 -17.37 -16.29
CA LEU A 50 7.54 -18.10 -15.62
C LEU A 50 7.08 -19.26 -16.48
N TYR A 51 6.83 -20.38 -15.81
CA TYR A 51 6.21 -21.57 -16.42
C TYR A 51 5.03 -22.00 -15.56
N PRO A 52 3.92 -22.47 -16.15
CA PRO A 52 2.90 -23.19 -15.40
C PRO A 52 3.55 -24.31 -14.59
N CYS A 53 3.17 -24.47 -13.33
CA CYS A 53 3.76 -25.42 -12.40
C CYS A 53 2.80 -26.58 -12.14
N LYS A 54 3.33 -27.80 -12.15
CA LYS A 54 2.57 -28.99 -11.73
C LYS A 54 2.30 -28.94 -10.22
N SER A 55 1.14 -29.42 -9.81
CA SER A 55 0.69 -29.44 -8.42
C SER A 55 1.37 -30.50 -7.54
N ASP A 56 2.24 -31.34 -8.11
CA ASP A 56 2.86 -32.48 -7.44
C ASP A 56 3.94 -32.06 -6.44
N ASN A 57 4.85 -31.16 -6.84
CA ASN A 57 6.02 -30.80 -6.05
C ASN A 57 6.38 -29.30 -6.09
N ASN A 58 5.59 -28.46 -6.74
CA ASN A 58 5.83 -27.02 -6.89
C ASN A 58 7.17 -26.65 -7.57
N ARG A 59 7.74 -27.56 -8.34
CA ARG A 59 9.06 -27.40 -8.98
C ARG A 59 9.07 -27.82 -10.44
N ALA A 60 8.18 -28.72 -10.82
CA ALA A 60 8.08 -29.25 -12.17
C ALA A 60 7.28 -28.31 -13.08
N VAL A 61 7.78 -28.16 -14.30
CA VAL A 61 7.11 -27.42 -15.38
C VAL A 61 5.92 -28.25 -15.89
N GLY A 62 4.76 -27.61 -15.98
CA GLY A 62 3.51 -28.17 -16.48
C GLY A 62 3.05 -27.62 -17.83
N GLY A 63 3.77 -26.65 -18.40
CA GLY A 63 3.42 -26.01 -19.68
C GLY A 63 4.56 -25.22 -20.29
N GLY A 64 4.28 -24.49 -21.37
CA GLY A 64 5.27 -23.64 -22.05
C GLY A 64 5.68 -22.41 -21.24
N GLU A 65 6.76 -21.76 -21.66
CA GLU A 65 7.20 -20.47 -21.14
C GLU A 65 6.09 -19.42 -21.33
N LEU A 66 5.86 -18.59 -20.30
CA LEU A 66 5.07 -17.38 -20.44
C LEU A 66 5.96 -16.24 -20.96
N ASP A 67 5.49 -15.57 -22.03
CA ASP A 67 6.15 -14.38 -22.55
C ASP A 67 6.12 -13.25 -21.52
N SER A 68 7.29 -12.90 -20.99
CA SER A 68 7.46 -11.86 -19.97
C SER A 68 7.07 -10.46 -20.44
N ARG A 69 6.88 -10.25 -21.75
CA ARG A 69 6.44 -8.98 -22.35
C ARG A 69 4.96 -8.99 -22.73
N SER A 70 4.26 -10.09 -22.50
CA SER A 70 2.87 -10.24 -22.89
C SER A 70 1.96 -9.30 -22.10
N GLY A 71 1.08 -8.61 -22.82
CA GLY A 71 -0.04 -7.85 -22.25
C GLY A 71 -1.22 -8.74 -21.84
N ASN A 72 -1.14 -10.05 -22.04
CA ASN A 72 -2.18 -10.98 -21.61
C ASN A 72 -2.20 -11.12 -20.09
N ASP A 73 -3.39 -11.32 -19.53
CA ASP A 73 -3.56 -11.50 -18.10
C ASP A 73 -2.86 -12.77 -17.59
N ILE A 74 -2.13 -12.66 -16.48
CA ILE A 74 -1.69 -13.84 -15.73
C ILE A 74 -2.91 -14.56 -15.18
N GLN A 75 -3.05 -15.85 -15.49
CA GLN A 75 -4.20 -16.62 -15.04
C GLN A 75 -4.03 -17.06 -13.57
N PRO A 76 -5.11 -17.23 -12.81
CA PRO A 76 -5.05 -17.93 -11.53
C PRO A 76 -4.40 -19.31 -11.70
N GLY A 77 -3.45 -19.66 -10.84
CA GLY A 77 -2.69 -20.89 -10.98
C GLY A 77 -1.38 -20.91 -10.21
N ARG A 78 -0.63 -21.99 -10.43
CA ARG A 78 0.70 -22.21 -9.87
C ARG A 78 1.73 -22.01 -10.97
N TYR A 79 2.81 -21.33 -10.66
CA TYR A 79 3.89 -21.01 -11.57
C TYR A 79 5.24 -21.31 -10.92
N VAL A 80 6.25 -21.59 -11.74
CA VAL A 80 7.62 -21.86 -11.29
C VAL A 80 8.60 -21.03 -12.09
N ILE A 81 9.61 -20.50 -11.40
CA ILE A 81 10.70 -19.75 -12.03
C ILE A 81 11.79 -20.73 -12.47
N ARG A 82 12.20 -20.63 -13.74
CA ARG A 82 13.29 -21.40 -14.35
C ARG A 82 14.12 -20.54 -15.29
N THR A 83 15.28 -21.04 -15.72
CA THR A 83 16.02 -20.38 -16.80
C THR A 83 15.20 -20.39 -18.08
N ARG A 84 15.49 -19.46 -18.99
CA ARG A 84 14.89 -19.46 -20.31
C ARG A 84 15.30 -20.68 -21.15
N PRO A 85 14.58 -20.99 -22.25
CA PRO A 85 14.99 -21.98 -23.22
C PRO A 85 16.41 -21.71 -23.74
N PRO A 86 17.18 -22.74 -24.13
CA PRO A 86 16.69 -24.10 -24.43
C PRO A 86 16.62 -25.06 -23.23
N GLU A 87 17.31 -24.79 -22.12
CA GLU A 87 17.54 -25.81 -21.08
C GLU A 87 16.48 -25.82 -19.96
N SER A 88 15.80 -24.70 -19.70
CA SER A 88 14.76 -24.58 -18.65
C SER A 88 15.16 -25.23 -17.32
N LEU A 89 16.34 -24.87 -16.80
CA LEU A 89 16.96 -25.43 -15.61
C LEU A 89 16.38 -24.86 -14.31
N GLN A 90 16.68 -25.53 -13.20
CA GLN A 90 16.36 -25.02 -11.88
C GLN A 90 17.17 -23.76 -11.56
N VAL A 91 16.56 -22.81 -10.87
CA VAL A 91 17.15 -21.51 -10.52
C VAL A 91 16.98 -21.25 -9.04
N SER A 92 18.02 -20.70 -8.42
CA SER A 92 17.96 -20.13 -7.08
C SER A 92 17.31 -18.75 -7.12
N VAL A 93 16.24 -18.59 -6.35
CA VAL A 93 15.52 -17.33 -6.20
C VAL A 93 15.75 -16.79 -4.79
N TYR A 94 16.19 -15.54 -4.69
CA TYR A 94 16.43 -14.88 -3.41
C TYR A 94 15.40 -13.79 -3.20
N LEU A 95 14.75 -13.73 -2.04
CA LEU A 95 13.89 -12.61 -1.71
C LEU A 95 14.75 -11.39 -1.37
N THR A 96 14.30 -10.18 -1.75
CA THR A 96 14.95 -8.94 -1.32
C THR A 96 14.91 -8.80 0.21
N THR A 97 15.66 -7.86 0.78
CA THR A 97 15.61 -7.58 2.24
C THR A 97 14.50 -6.61 2.64
N ASP A 98 13.91 -5.90 1.67
CA ASP A 98 12.93 -4.86 1.94
C ASP A 98 11.64 -5.41 2.55
N VAL A 99 11.11 -4.73 3.55
CA VAL A 99 9.84 -5.09 4.20
C VAL A 99 8.84 -3.97 3.98
N PRO A 100 7.53 -4.29 3.87
CA PRO A 100 6.52 -3.24 3.84
C PRO A 100 6.57 -2.44 5.14
N ARG A 101 6.41 -1.11 5.03
CA ARG A 101 6.34 -0.23 6.21
C ARG A 101 5.15 -0.59 7.08
N THR A 102 5.26 -0.30 8.38
CA THR A 102 4.11 -0.43 9.27
C THR A 102 3.29 0.85 9.13
N ARG A 103 1.96 0.73 9.12
CA ARG A 103 1.09 1.89 8.93
C ARG A 103 -0.05 1.85 9.94
N ALA A 104 -0.20 2.95 10.66
CA ALA A 104 -1.37 3.20 11.49
C ALA A 104 -2.55 3.66 10.63
N TYR A 105 -3.77 3.30 11.07
CA TYR A 105 -4.98 3.79 10.41
C TYR A 105 -5.10 5.28 10.69
N SER A 106 -4.95 6.11 9.67
CA SER A 106 -4.91 7.57 9.81
C SER A 106 -6.32 8.17 9.95
N VAL A 107 -7.02 7.88 11.04
CA VAL A 107 -8.26 8.59 11.43
C VAL A 107 -7.96 9.59 12.53
N ASN A 108 -7.96 10.87 12.17
CA ASN A 108 -7.66 11.93 13.12
C ASN A 108 -8.88 12.27 13.98
N HIS A 109 -8.83 11.83 15.24
CA HIS A 109 -9.72 12.30 16.30
C HIS A 109 -9.21 13.58 16.99
N THR A 110 -8.06 14.12 16.58
CA THR A 110 -7.41 15.29 17.19
C THR A 110 -7.37 16.44 16.21
N SER A 111 -8.24 17.45 16.38
CA SER A 111 -8.32 18.61 15.49
C SER A 111 -7.14 19.57 15.71
N THR A 112 -6.09 19.47 14.90
CA THR A 112 -5.07 20.53 14.80
C THR A 112 -5.41 21.51 13.66
N PRO A 113 -5.04 22.81 13.75
CA PRO A 113 -5.34 23.78 12.69
C PRO A 113 -4.79 23.42 11.30
N HIS A 114 -3.61 22.78 11.25
CA HIS A 114 -2.97 22.37 10.00
C HIS A 114 -3.70 21.19 9.35
N GLU A 115 -4.22 20.26 10.15
CA GLU A 115 -5.04 19.15 9.67
C GLU A 115 -6.38 19.65 9.13
N THR A 116 -6.99 20.65 9.78
CA THR A 116 -8.21 21.28 9.26
C THR A 116 -7.99 21.85 7.86
N ASN A 117 -6.81 22.46 7.60
CA ASN A 117 -6.46 22.97 6.27
C ASN A 117 -6.29 21.81 5.26
N PHE A 118 -5.50 20.79 5.58
CA PHE A 118 -5.32 19.61 4.73
C PHE A 118 -6.65 18.96 4.34
N VAL A 119 -7.50 18.65 5.32
CA VAL A 119 -8.79 18.00 5.09
C VAL A 119 -9.69 18.87 4.21
N THR A 120 -9.75 20.18 4.48
CA THR A 120 -10.59 21.12 3.71
C THR A 120 -10.12 21.21 2.26
N ARG A 121 -8.80 21.31 2.02
CA ARG A 121 -8.22 21.37 0.67
C ARG A 121 -8.46 20.08 -0.10
N VAL A 122 -8.26 18.92 0.51
CA VAL A 122 -8.53 17.61 -0.12
C VAL A 122 -10.02 17.47 -0.47
N ARG A 123 -10.91 17.80 0.46
CA ARG A 123 -12.37 17.76 0.24
C ARG A 123 -12.80 18.67 -0.91
N SER A 124 -12.34 19.91 -0.90
CA SER A 124 -12.62 20.90 -1.95
C SER A 124 -12.10 20.44 -3.32
N ARG A 125 -10.90 19.85 -3.38
CA ARG A 125 -10.29 19.40 -4.63
C ARG A 125 -11.04 18.21 -5.24
N ASP A 126 -11.38 17.22 -4.41
CA ASP A 126 -11.81 15.92 -4.91
C ASP A 126 -13.34 15.83 -5.07
N SER A 127 -14.09 16.26 -4.05
CA SER A 127 -15.57 16.21 -4.00
C SER A 127 -16.19 14.84 -4.37
N ARG A 128 -15.39 13.77 -4.33
CA ARG A 128 -15.77 12.38 -4.59
C ARG A 128 -14.72 11.45 -4.03
N CYS A 129 -15.07 10.18 -3.87
CA CYS A 129 -14.09 9.15 -3.54
C CYS A 129 -13.16 8.92 -4.74
N CYS A 130 -11.85 9.13 -4.56
CA CYS A 130 -10.85 8.97 -5.60
C CYS A 130 -10.61 7.51 -6.01
N ILE A 131 -11.00 6.56 -5.15
CA ILE A 131 -10.86 5.11 -5.38
C ILE A 131 -12.15 4.53 -5.97
N GLY A 132 -13.27 4.70 -5.27
CA GLY A 132 -14.57 4.15 -5.62
C GLY A 132 -15.36 4.94 -6.66
N GLY A 133 -15.11 6.25 -6.77
CA GLY A 133 -15.77 7.17 -7.71
C GLY A 133 -17.06 7.83 -7.20
N HIS A 134 -17.54 7.47 -6.02
CA HIS A 134 -18.79 7.99 -5.44
C HIS A 134 -18.71 9.48 -5.14
N LEU A 135 -19.66 10.27 -5.68
CA LEU A 135 -19.73 11.73 -5.47
C LEU A 135 -20.16 12.06 -4.03
N VAL A 136 -19.64 13.16 -3.51
CA VAL A 136 -20.12 13.77 -2.26
C VAL A 136 -21.44 14.51 -2.56
N ALA A 137 -22.48 14.26 -1.76
CA ALA A 137 -23.80 14.86 -1.98
C ALA A 137 -23.96 16.13 -1.14
N GLY A 138 -24.08 17.31 -1.78
CA GLY A 138 -24.41 18.56 -1.07
C GLY A 138 -23.45 18.90 0.08
N GLU A 139 -22.15 18.66 -0.12
CA GLU A 139 -21.09 18.82 0.90
C GLU A 139 -21.23 17.91 2.13
N ASP A 140 -22.09 16.89 2.06
CA ASP A 140 -22.17 15.85 3.07
C ASP A 140 -21.03 14.83 2.90
N TYR A 141 -19.93 15.07 3.64
CA TYR A 141 -18.77 14.19 3.68
C TYR A 141 -18.93 13.01 4.65
N THR A 142 -20.14 12.70 5.13
CA THR A 142 -20.38 11.53 5.98
C THR A 142 -19.93 10.26 5.28
N GLY A 143 -19.05 9.49 5.94
CA GLY A 143 -18.45 8.27 5.39
C GLY A 143 -17.27 8.49 4.44
N PHE A 144 -16.83 9.75 4.25
CA PHE A 144 -15.63 10.09 3.50
C PHE A 144 -14.52 10.60 4.42
N GLU A 145 -13.29 10.20 4.09
CA GLU A 145 -12.07 10.51 4.83
C GLU A 145 -11.02 11.07 3.87
N ALA A 146 -10.26 12.07 4.33
CA ALA A 146 -9.05 12.52 3.65
C ALA A 146 -7.91 11.60 4.09
N ALA A 147 -7.45 10.76 3.18
CA ALA A 147 -6.36 9.82 3.42
C ALA A 147 -5.03 10.44 3.05
N HIS A 148 -4.05 10.35 3.94
CA HIS A 148 -2.64 10.60 3.62
C HIS A 148 -2.11 9.46 2.72
N ILE A 149 -1.18 9.74 1.81
CA ILE A 149 -0.55 8.72 0.94
C ILE A 149 0.62 8.10 1.68
N PHE A 150 1.53 8.95 2.16
CA PHE A 150 2.66 8.55 2.98
C PHE A 150 2.21 8.52 4.46
N PRO A 151 2.53 7.46 5.22
CA PRO A 151 2.09 7.35 6.60
C PRO A 151 2.70 8.44 7.48
N LEU A 152 1.86 9.18 8.23
CA LEU A 152 2.31 10.20 9.20
C LEU A 152 3.22 9.60 10.29
N SER A 153 3.02 8.32 10.63
CA SER A 153 3.81 7.59 11.61
C SER A 153 5.29 7.42 11.22
N GLU A 154 5.62 7.59 9.94
CA GLU A 154 6.97 7.38 9.40
C GLU A 154 7.65 8.73 9.09
N THR A 155 7.39 9.77 9.91
CA THR A 155 7.93 11.12 9.70
C THR A 155 9.47 11.16 9.66
N ASP A 156 10.14 10.36 10.48
CA ASP A 156 11.61 10.29 10.46
C ASP A 156 12.10 9.81 9.11
N LEU A 157 11.48 8.75 8.58
CA LEU A 157 11.80 8.23 7.24
C LEU A 157 11.47 9.25 6.13
N TRP A 158 10.36 9.98 6.26
CA TRP A 158 10.01 11.07 5.34
C TRP A 158 11.14 12.11 5.27
N ASN A 159 11.71 12.48 6.42
CA ASN A 159 12.80 13.43 6.52
C ASN A 159 14.14 12.86 6.01
N ASP A 160 14.52 11.68 6.51
CA ASP A 160 15.81 11.02 6.20
C ASP A 160 15.96 10.74 4.71
N LEU A 161 14.89 10.27 4.07
CA LEU A 161 14.86 9.99 2.65
C LEU A 161 14.44 11.20 1.81
N ASN A 162 14.26 12.37 2.43
CA ASN A 162 13.91 13.64 1.80
C ASN A 162 12.70 13.52 0.86
N TYR A 163 11.61 12.91 1.32
CA TYR A 163 10.36 12.74 0.55
C TYR A 163 9.66 14.07 0.28
N LYS A 164 9.92 15.11 1.07
CA LYS A 164 9.45 16.48 0.82
C LYS A 164 9.82 17.01 -0.58
N ARG A 165 10.85 16.45 -1.24
CA ARG A 165 11.20 16.80 -2.62
C ARG A 165 10.10 16.50 -3.64
N PHE A 166 9.15 15.63 -3.30
CA PHE A 166 8.02 15.24 -4.16
C PHE A 166 6.80 16.16 -3.98
N ILE A 167 6.93 17.21 -3.19
CA ILE A 167 5.89 18.20 -2.91
C ILE A 167 6.26 19.52 -3.60
N GLU A 168 5.35 19.99 -4.44
CA GLU A 168 5.39 21.24 -5.22
C GLU A 168 4.30 22.23 -4.81
N ASP A 169 3.47 21.84 -3.83
CA ASP A 169 2.39 22.63 -3.25
C ASP A 169 2.95 23.92 -2.64
N ASP A 170 2.61 25.04 -3.25
CA ASP A 170 3.06 26.38 -2.84
C ASP A 170 2.16 27.02 -1.78
N GLN A 171 1.08 26.34 -1.38
CA GLN A 171 0.16 26.81 -0.33
C GLN A 171 0.46 26.19 1.04
N ILE A 172 1.55 25.43 1.17
CA ILE A 172 2.01 24.87 2.44
C ILE A 172 3.31 25.57 2.87
N ALA A 173 3.43 25.84 4.17
CA ALA A 173 4.66 26.42 4.72
C ALA A 173 5.78 25.36 4.71
N PRO A 174 7.05 25.76 4.48
CA PRO A 174 8.19 24.84 4.60
C PRO A 174 8.20 24.14 5.97
N GLY A 175 8.44 22.82 5.98
CA GLY A 175 8.38 21.97 7.17
C GLY A 175 7.01 21.36 7.47
N PHE A 176 5.96 21.74 6.73
CA PHE A 176 4.60 21.20 6.88
C PHE A 176 4.16 20.35 5.67
N GLU A 177 5.09 19.92 4.83
CA GLU A 177 4.83 19.24 3.56
C GLU A 177 4.04 17.93 3.72
N LEU A 178 4.10 17.29 4.90
CA LEU A 178 3.27 16.13 5.24
C LEU A 178 1.75 16.42 5.23
N ASN A 179 1.36 17.69 5.43
CA ASN A 179 -0.02 18.16 5.31
C ASN A 179 -0.29 18.86 3.97
N SER A 180 0.57 18.68 2.97
CA SER A 180 0.31 19.14 1.61
C SER A 180 -0.92 18.45 1.03
N VAL A 181 -1.70 19.16 0.21
CA VAL A 181 -2.82 18.56 -0.53
C VAL A 181 -2.36 17.45 -1.48
N GLN A 182 -1.12 17.50 -1.98
CA GLN A 182 -0.55 16.45 -2.82
C GLN A 182 -0.24 15.16 -2.05
N GLN A 183 -0.14 15.25 -0.73
CA GLN A 183 0.09 14.12 0.15
C GLN A 183 -1.21 13.32 0.33
N GLY A 184 -2.39 13.87 0.05
CA GLY A 184 -3.65 13.19 0.33
C GLY A 184 -4.69 13.15 -0.78
N PHE A 185 -5.74 12.36 -0.54
CA PHE A 185 -6.92 12.25 -1.39
C PHE A 185 -8.17 11.86 -0.60
N LEU A 186 -9.35 12.20 -1.13
CA LEU A 186 -10.62 11.84 -0.53
C LEU A 186 -11.02 10.41 -0.91
N CYS A 187 -11.43 9.60 0.06
CA CYS A 187 -11.97 8.26 -0.21
C CYS A 187 -13.05 7.87 0.82
N SER A 188 -13.76 6.76 0.63
CA SER A 188 -14.65 6.26 1.68
C SER A 188 -13.83 5.68 2.84
N SER A 189 -14.40 5.65 4.05
CA SER A 189 -13.76 4.99 5.21
C SER A 189 -13.35 3.54 4.94
N ALA A 190 -14.12 2.81 4.12
CA ALA A 190 -13.80 1.43 3.77
C ALA A 190 -12.54 1.36 2.88
N GLU A 191 -12.43 2.21 1.88
CA GLU A 191 -11.29 2.25 0.96
C GLU A 191 -10.05 2.83 1.63
N HIS A 192 -10.21 3.79 2.56
CA HIS A 192 -9.10 4.29 3.40
C HIS A 192 -8.47 3.15 4.19
N ARG A 193 -9.26 2.34 4.88
CA ARG A 193 -8.77 1.14 5.59
C ARG A 193 -8.08 0.14 4.65
N MET A 194 -8.59 -0.02 3.42
CA MET A 194 -7.95 -0.90 2.44
C MET A 194 -6.59 -0.35 1.98
N PHE A 195 -6.51 0.97 1.77
CA PHE A 195 -5.30 1.68 1.34
C PHE A 195 -4.23 1.69 2.43
N ASP A 196 -4.61 1.92 3.69
CA ASP A 196 -3.71 1.92 4.84
C ASP A 196 -3.15 0.52 5.12
N ASN A 197 -3.96 -0.52 4.90
CA ASN A 197 -3.52 -1.91 4.98
C ASN A 197 -2.66 -2.37 3.79
N TYR A 198 -2.37 -1.48 2.83
CA TYR A 198 -1.71 -1.81 1.56
C TYR A 198 -2.42 -2.89 0.73
N SER A 199 -3.70 -3.15 0.99
CA SER A 199 -4.47 -4.16 0.26
C SER A 199 -4.90 -3.71 -1.12
N ILE A 200 -4.99 -2.39 -1.32
CA ILE A 200 -5.19 -1.75 -2.63
C ILE A 200 -4.08 -0.73 -2.85
N GLY A 201 -3.59 -0.61 -4.08
CA GLY A 201 -2.58 0.39 -4.46
C GLY A 201 -2.92 1.05 -5.80
N VAL A 202 -2.42 2.27 -6.00
CA VAL A 202 -2.62 3.04 -7.24
C VAL A 202 -1.30 3.06 -8.00
N ASN A 203 -1.29 2.57 -9.24
CA ASN A 203 -0.09 2.60 -10.07
C ASN A 203 -0.11 3.84 -11.00
N PRO A 204 0.64 4.91 -10.69
CA PRO A 204 0.68 6.10 -11.55
C PRO A 204 1.27 5.81 -12.94
N ASP A 205 2.10 4.77 -13.08
CA ASP A 205 2.77 4.40 -14.34
C ASP A 205 1.88 3.55 -15.26
N ASP A 206 0.76 3.05 -14.74
CA ASP A 206 -0.27 2.34 -15.49
C ASP A 206 -1.56 3.15 -15.50
N ASN A 207 -1.45 4.41 -15.93
CA ASN A 207 -2.57 5.35 -16.04
C ASN A 207 -3.40 5.45 -14.75
N TYR A 208 -2.74 5.41 -13.59
CA TYR A 208 -3.38 5.48 -12.27
C TYR A 208 -4.38 4.34 -12.01
N ARG A 209 -4.15 3.16 -12.62
CA ARG A 209 -4.96 1.96 -12.39
C ARG A 209 -4.84 1.51 -10.93
N ILE A 210 -5.96 1.13 -10.35
CA ILE A 210 -6.06 0.61 -8.99
C ILE A 210 -5.93 -0.92 -9.03
N TYR A 211 -5.08 -1.44 -8.15
CA TYR A 211 -4.84 -2.86 -7.98
C TYR A 211 -5.27 -3.29 -6.59
N ASP A 212 -6.23 -4.21 -6.50
CA ASP A 212 -6.54 -4.96 -5.28
C ASP A 212 -5.77 -6.28 -5.28
N TYR A 213 -5.03 -6.53 -4.20
CA TYR A 213 -4.14 -7.69 -4.06
C TYR A 213 -4.76 -8.82 -3.23
N VAL A 214 -5.93 -8.58 -2.63
CA VAL A 214 -6.60 -9.51 -1.71
C VAL A 214 -7.91 -10.01 -2.33
N GLY A 215 -8.23 -11.28 -2.09
CA GLY A 215 -9.52 -11.85 -2.52
C GLY A 215 -10.70 -11.14 -1.85
N ARG A 216 -11.63 -10.62 -2.65
CA ARG A 216 -12.83 -9.91 -2.20
C ARG A 216 -14.02 -10.21 -3.11
N ASP A 217 -15.21 -9.85 -2.66
CA ASP A 217 -16.39 -9.77 -3.52
C ASP A 217 -16.10 -8.79 -4.68
N HIS A 218 -16.30 -9.26 -5.91
CA HIS A 218 -16.06 -8.49 -7.13
C HIS A 218 -16.83 -7.17 -7.15
N ASN A 219 -18.03 -7.12 -6.58
CA ASN A 219 -18.84 -5.90 -6.52
C ASN A 219 -18.29 -4.84 -5.55
N ARG A 220 -17.35 -5.23 -4.68
CA ARG A 220 -16.76 -4.37 -3.65
C ARG A 220 -15.30 -4.04 -3.91
N SER A 221 -14.64 -4.73 -4.85
CA SER A 221 -13.25 -4.48 -5.17
C SER A 221 -13.12 -3.25 -6.09
N PRO A 222 -12.20 -2.31 -5.81
CA PRO A 222 -11.87 -1.24 -6.74
C PRO A 222 -10.89 -1.67 -7.84
N HIS A 223 -10.54 -2.96 -7.92
CA HIS A 223 -9.56 -3.46 -8.90
C HIS A 223 -9.92 -3.04 -10.33
N GLY A 224 -8.93 -2.56 -11.08
CA GLY A 224 -9.05 -2.17 -12.48
C GLY A 224 -9.74 -0.82 -12.71
N LYS A 225 -10.30 -0.18 -11.69
CA LYS A 225 -10.75 1.21 -11.78
C LYS A 225 -9.55 2.14 -11.94
N THR A 226 -9.79 3.33 -12.50
CA THR A 226 -8.81 4.40 -12.56
C THR A 226 -9.00 5.32 -11.37
N PHE A 227 -7.92 5.59 -10.64
CA PHE A 227 -7.92 6.55 -9.56
C PHE A 227 -8.25 7.95 -10.08
N TYR A 228 -9.26 8.58 -9.49
CA TYR A 228 -9.72 9.89 -9.92
C TYR A 228 -8.72 10.97 -9.50
N ARG A 229 -8.44 11.85 -10.46
CA ARG A 229 -7.72 13.10 -10.27
C ARG A 229 -8.58 14.19 -10.87
N ASN A 230 -8.78 15.30 -10.15
CA ASN A 230 -9.59 16.40 -10.65
C ASN A 230 -8.95 16.98 -11.93
N PRO A 231 -9.60 16.84 -13.11
CA PRO A 231 -9.00 17.25 -14.38
C PRO A 231 -8.90 18.77 -14.52
N ASN A 232 -9.63 19.53 -13.70
CA ASN A 232 -9.63 20.99 -13.71
C ASN A 232 -8.64 21.59 -12.70
N GLU A 233 -7.97 20.74 -11.90
CA GLU A 233 -7.03 21.17 -10.88
C GLU A 233 -5.61 21.27 -11.45
N HIS A 234 -4.81 22.19 -10.92
CA HIS A 234 -3.40 22.30 -11.30
C HIS A 234 -2.59 21.08 -10.82
N GLN A 235 -1.63 20.61 -11.63
CA GLN A 235 -0.81 19.43 -11.34
C GLN A 235 -0.15 19.48 -9.95
N ARG A 236 0.30 20.66 -9.54
CA ARG A 236 0.93 20.92 -8.23
C ARG A 236 0.01 20.75 -7.01
N TYR A 237 -1.29 20.59 -7.22
CA TYR A 237 -2.27 20.33 -6.15
C TYR A 237 -2.91 18.94 -6.27
N LEU A 238 -2.58 18.18 -7.32
CA LEU A 238 -3.00 16.79 -7.46
C LEU A 238 -2.19 15.84 -6.58
N PRO A 239 -2.73 14.67 -6.21
CA PRO A 239 -1.99 13.64 -5.50
C PRO A 239 -0.64 13.34 -6.18
N SER A 240 0.43 13.33 -5.39
CA SER A 240 1.79 13.14 -5.90
C SER A 240 1.98 11.75 -6.48
N ALA A 241 2.39 11.68 -7.75
CA ALA A 241 2.66 10.41 -8.42
C ALA A 241 3.78 9.63 -7.73
N ASP A 242 4.82 10.30 -7.25
CA ASP A 242 5.94 9.64 -6.59
C ASP A 242 5.54 9.03 -5.24
N LEU A 243 4.68 9.70 -4.49
CA LEU A 243 4.12 9.14 -3.25
C LEU A 243 3.21 7.95 -3.54
N LEU A 244 2.37 8.02 -4.58
CA LEU A 244 1.53 6.90 -5.00
C LEU A 244 2.37 5.70 -5.46
N ARG A 245 3.48 5.95 -6.19
CA ARG A 245 4.41 4.90 -6.61
C ARG A 245 5.09 4.22 -5.43
N ASP A 246 5.49 5.00 -4.43
CA ASP A 246 6.05 4.48 -3.18
C ASP A 246 5.02 3.62 -2.43
N HIS A 247 3.77 4.09 -2.29
CA HIS A 247 2.68 3.32 -1.69
C HIS A 247 2.38 2.02 -2.45
N PHE A 248 2.34 2.08 -3.78
CA PHE A 248 2.16 0.92 -4.65
C PHE A 248 3.24 -0.13 -4.42
N ARG A 249 4.51 0.31 -4.29
CA ARG A 249 5.62 -0.57 -3.94
C ARG A 249 5.42 -1.25 -2.58
N GLN A 250 4.89 -0.55 -1.58
CA GLN A 250 4.56 -1.17 -0.28
C GLN A 250 3.49 -2.26 -0.42
N CYS A 251 2.50 -2.06 -1.29
CA CYS A 251 1.48 -3.08 -1.60
C CYS A 251 2.11 -4.33 -2.23
N VAL A 252 3.02 -4.15 -3.20
CA VAL A 252 3.77 -5.24 -3.82
C VAL A 252 4.64 -5.98 -2.77
N LEU A 253 5.35 -5.26 -1.91
CA LEU A 253 6.15 -5.88 -0.85
C LEU A 253 5.30 -6.67 0.14
N ARG A 254 4.11 -6.18 0.50
CA ARG A 254 3.22 -6.87 1.46
C ARG A 254 2.53 -8.09 0.87
N HIS A 255 2.01 -7.94 -0.35
CA HIS A 255 1.08 -8.93 -0.92
C HIS A 255 1.66 -9.75 -2.05
N VAL A 256 2.78 -9.38 -2.66
CA VAL A 256 3.44 -10.17 -3.71
C VAL A 256 4.56 -11.03 -3.13
N LYS A 257 5.43 -10.46 -2.30
CA LYS A 257 6.66 -11.10 -1.82
C LYS A 257 6.43 -12.39 -1.02
N GLY A 258 7.22 -13.43 -1.31
CA GLY A 258 7.21 -14.70 -0.58
C GLY A 258 5.82 -15.35 -0.55
N ALA A 259 5.49 -15.98 0.58
CA ALA A 259 4.13 -16.46 0.86
C ALA A 259 3.13 -15.34 1.21
N GLY A 260 3.57 -14.07 1.17
CA GLY A 260 2.80 -12.90 1.58
C GLY A 260 2.75 -12.71 3.08
N GLU A 261 1.93 -11.76 3.51
CA GLU A 261 1.54 -11.65 4.91
C GLU A 261 0.96 -13.00 5.39
N SER A 262 1.64 -13.61 6.37
CA SER A 262 1.48 -15.01 6.74
C SER A 262 0.02 -15.41 7.00
N ASN A 263 -0.30 -16.67 6.72
CA ASN A 263 -1.56 -17.31 7.11
C ASN A 263 -1.66 -17.56 8.63
N GLU A 264 -0.75 -16.98 9.43
CA GLU A 264 -0.82 -17.12 10.88
C GLU A 264 -2.15 -16.54 11.39
N PRO A 265 -2.84 -17.22 12.32
CA PRO A 265 -4.12 -16.80 12.88
C PRO A 265 -3.97 -15.60 13.83
N GLN A 266 -2.86 -14.87 13.74
CA GLN A 266 -2.67 -13.63 14.47
C GLN A 266 -3.66 -12.61 13.92
N ARG A 267 -4.71 -12.41 14.72
CA ARG A 267 -5.64 -11.29 14.65
C ARG A 267 -4.87 -10.03 14.25
N ARG A 268 -5.27 -9.42 13.12
CA ARG A 268 -4.73 -8.14 12.66
C ARG A 268 -5.14 -7.03 13.60
N PHE A 269 -4.42 -5.91 13.53
CA PHE A 269 -4.91 -4.66 14.10
C PHE A 269 -6.29 -4.36 13.53
N ASP A 270 -7.26 -4.22 14.42
CA ASP A 270 -8.60 -3.80 14.11
C ASP A 270 -8.85 -2.54 14.93
N PRO A 271 -8.88 -1.34 14.31
CA PRO A 271 -9.04 -0.10 15.07
C PRO A 271 -10.33 -0.10 15.92
N ASP A 272 -11.38 -0.77 15.46
CA ASP A 272 -12.66 -0.82 16.16
C ASP A 272 -12.59 -1.72 17.41
N ILE A 273 -11.63 -2.64 17.48
CA ILE A 273 -11.44 -3.56 18.62
C ILE A 273 -10.13 -3.26 19.40
N ASP A 274 -9.12 -2.64 18.83
CA ASP A 274 -7.85 -2.37 19.50
C ASP A 274 -7.80 -0.95 20.08
N LEU A 275 -8.55 0.00 19.51
CA LEU A 275 -8.64 1.37 20.01
C LEU A 275 -9.94 1.67 20.77
N HIS A 276 -10.92 0.77 20.80
CA HIS A 276 -12.11 0.96 21.63
C HIS A 276 -11.78 0.93 23.13
N ALA A 277 -12.72 1.44 23.94
CA ALA A 277 -12.60 1.43 25.39
C ALA A 277 -12.37 0.01 25.93
N GLY A 278 -11.19 -0.23 26.52
CA GLY A 278 -10.77 -1.54 27.04
C GLY A 278 -9.96 -2.39 26.06
N GLY A 279 -9.94 -2.06 24.77
CA GLY A 279 -9.11 -2.71 23.74
C GLY A 279 -7.63 -2.34 23.85
N PHE A 280 -7.34 -1.09 24.20
CA PHE A 280 -5.99 -0.64 24.52
C PHE A 280 -5.61 -1.07 25.94
N ASN A 281 -5.15 -2.30 26.10
CA ASN A 281 -4.77 -2.87 27.39
C ASN A 281 -3.34 -3.43 27.39
N LEU A 282 -2.41 -2.65 27.92
CA LEU A 282 -1.01 -3.02 28.08
C LEU A 282 -0.75 -3.98 29.27
N THR A 283 -1.72 -4.16 30.16
CA THR A 283 -1.55 -4.95 31.40
C THR A 283 -1.76 -6.44 31.20
N THR A 284 -2.52 -6.85 30.17
CA THR A 284 -2.98 -8.23 29.99
C THR A 284 -2.04 -9.10 29.18
N GLY A 285 -0.89 -8.58 28.73
CA GLY A 285 -0.02 -9.31 27.80
C GLY A 285 -0.73 -9.68 26.49
N SER A 286 -1.73 -8.88 26.10
CA SER A 286 -2.55 -9.08 24.91
C SER A 286 -1.81 -8.68 23.62
N TRP A 287 -2.52 -8.47 22.51
CA TRP A 287 -1.97 -8.14 21.19
C TRP A 287 -0.90 -7.02 21.25
N TRP A 288 -1.14 -5.98 22.04
CA TRP A 288 -0.23 -4.84 22.25
C TRP A 288 1.15 -5.20 22.83
N SER A 289 1.28 -6.36 23.48
CA SER A 289 2.55 -6.84 24.03
C SER A 289 3.44 -7.54 22.99
N GLY A 290 2.86 -7.95 21.86
CA GLY A 290 3.59 -8.53 20.74
C GLY A 290 4.46 -7.51 20.00
N SER A 291 5.40 -7.99 19.18
CA SER A 291 6.24 -7.12 18.35
C SER A 291 5.41 -6.24 17.41
N GLU A 292 4.35 -6.79 16.83
CA GLU A 292 3.41 -6.05 15.98
C GLU A 292 2.66 -4.97 16.77
N GLY A 293 2.11 -5.32 17.93
CA GLY A 293 1.39 -4.37 18.77
C GLY A 293 2.26 -3.22 19.26
N LYS A 294 3.53 -3.47 19.56
CA LYS A 294 4.50 -2.42 19.91
C LYS A 294 4.77 -1.48 18.73
N ARG A 295 5.01 -2.02 17.53
CA ARG A 295 5.19 -1.20 16.32
C ARG A 295 3.94 -0.38 15.99
N GLN A 296 2.76 -0.97 16.16
CA GLN A 296 1.50 -0.24 16.00
C GLN A 296 1.36 0.88 17.02
N LEU A 297 1.73 0.64 18.29
CA LEU A 297 1.68 1.67 19.33
C LEU A 297 2.62 2.82 19.01
N GLU A 298 3.85 2.53 18.60
CA GLU A 298 4.81 3.53 18.14
C GLU A 298 4.23 4.33 16.96
N ALA A 299 3.63 3.65 15.98
CA ALA A 299 3.01 4.31 14.84
C ALA A 299 1.83 5.22 15.21
N GLU A 300 0.95 4.77 16.11
CA GLU A 300 -0.17 5.57 16.64
C GLU A 300 0.32 6.79 17.43
N LEU A 301 1.34 6.62 18.29
CA LEU A 301 1.93 7.72 19.06
C LEU A 301 2.61 8.73 18.12
N ALA A 302 3.40 8.26 17.16
CA ALA A 302 4.07 9.11 16.19
C ALA A 302 3.07 9.92 15.37
N GLY A 303 2.03 9.26 14.84
CA GLY A 303 0.96 9.92 14.07
C GLY A 303 0.23 10.99 14.88
N ARG A 304 -0.11 10.72 16.15
CA ARG A 304 -0.88 11.66 17.00
C ARG A 304 -0.04 12.81 17.56
N LEU A 305 1.25 12.58 17.83
CA LEU A 305 2.14 13.59 18.45
C LEU A 305 2.82 14.49 17.42
N TRP A 306 2.83 14.11 16.14
CA TRP A 306 3.48 14.88 15.07
C TRP A 306 3.04 16.36 15.04
N GLY A 307 1.74 16.63 15.25
CA GLY A 307 1.19 18.00 15.31
C GLY A 307 1.64 18.84 16.51
N MET A 308 2.15 18.22 17.58
CA MET A 308 2.63 18.94 18.78
C MET A 308 4.10 19.34 18.70
N ALA A 309 4.92 18.59 17.97
CA ALA A 309 6.35 18.87 17.83
C ALA A 309 6.61 20.09 16.92
N ALA A 310 5.83 20.23 15.85
CA ALA A 310 5.90 21.38 14.95
C ALA A 310 5.56 22.71 15.65
N THR A 311 4.67 22.69 16.64
CA THR A 311 4.31 23.89 17.43
C THR A 311 5.44 24.33 18.36
N ARG A 312 6.30 23.41 18.82
CA ARG A 312 7.35 23.72 19.80
C ARG A 312 8.54 24.47 19.19
N ASN A 313 8.89 24.18 17.94
CA ASN A 313 9.96 24.90 17.23
C ASN A 313 9.61 26.37 16.96
N GLN A 314 8.31 26.70 16.86
CA GLN A 314 7.85 28.07 16.65
C GLN A 314 7.92 28.92 17.93
N ILE A 315 7.73 28.33 19.12
CA ILE A 315 7.86 29.05 20.40
C ILE A 315 9.32 29.44 20.67
N CYS A 316 10.28 28.63 20.20
CA CYS A 316 11.70 28.94 20.33
C CYS A 316 12.16 30.07 19.39
N GLU A 317 11.66 30.13 18.15
CA GLU A 317 12.05 31.20 17.19
C GLU A 317 11.44 32.57 17.51
N VAL A 318 10.27 32.63 18.15
CA VAL A 318 9.66 33.92 18.56
C VAL A 318 10.27 34.47 19.85
N GLY A 319 11.10 33.68 20.55
CA GLY A 319 11.75 34.05 21.81
C GLY A 319 13.08 34.83 21.68
N GLU A 320 13.67 34.93 20.49
CA GLU A 320 14.97 35.58 20.25
C GLU A 320 14.88 36.95 19.55
N VAL A 321 13.83 37.72 19.82
CA VAL A 321 13.83 39.16 19.53
C VAL A 321 13.53 39.94 20.80
N ARG A 322 14.60 40.27 21.54
CA ARG A 322 14.70 41.43 22.42
C ARG A 322 16.04 42.09 22.25
#